data_AF-A0A259LJN7-F1
#
_entry.id   AF-A0A259LJN7-F1
#
_cell.length_a   1.000
_cell.length_b   1.000
_cell.length_c   1.000
_cell.angle_alpha   90.00
_cell.angle_beta   90.00
_cell.angle_gamma   90.00
#
_symmetry.space_group_name_H-M   'P 1'
#
loop_
_entity.id
_entity.type
_entity.pdbx_description
1 polymer ?
#
loop_
_entity_poly.entity_id
_entity_poly.type
_entity_poly.pdbx_seq_one_letter_code
_entity_poly.pdbx_strand_id
1 'polypeptide(L)' 'MEFDFTQLPPQDRYRLLTNFVGPRPIALVTTRSDAGHSNAAPMSFFNVFSQDPAIVILGVQTRGDGQ' A
#
# COMPACT_ATOMS: atom_id res chain seq x y z
N MET A 1 -11.64 -22.92 -8.38
CA MET A 1 -11.38 -21.77 -9.27
C MET A 1 -9.88 -21.57 -9.29
N GLU A 2 -9.30 -21.49 -10.48
CA GLU A 2 -7.87 -21.24 -10.68
C GLU A 2 -7.74 -19.90 -11.41
N PHE A 3 -6.83 -19.04 -10.93
CA PHE A 3 -6.58 -17.72 -11.51
C PHE A 3 -5.12 -17.65 -11.95
N ASP A 4 -4.88 -17.42 -13.24
CA ASP A 4 -3.53 -17.16 -13.75
C ASP A 4 -3.20 -15.66 -13.63
N PHE A 5 -2.40 -15.31 -12.62
CA PHE A 5 -1.99 -13.93 -12.35
C PHE A 5 -1.10 -13.33 -13.44
N THR A 6 -0.54 -14.14 -14.35
CA THR A 6 0.23 -13.64 -15.50
C THR A 6 -0.68 -13.12 -16.62
N GLN A 7 -1.93 -13.58 -16.70
CA GLN A 7 -2.90 -13.19 -17.73
C GLN A 7 -3.93 -12.16 -17.23
N LEU A 8 -4.09 -12.02 -15.91
CA LEU A 8 -5.06 -11.09 -15.34
C LEU A 8 -4.66 -9.61 -15.53
N PRO A 9 -5.61 -8.73 -15.90
CA PRO A 9 -5.39 -7.29 -15.87
C PRO A 9 -4.97 -6.80 -14.47
N PRO A 10 -4.14 -5.75 -14.36
CA PRO A 10 -3.66 -5.24 -13.07
C PRO A 10 -4.78 -4.91 -12.06
N GLN A 11 -5.89 -4.35 -12.53
CA GLN A 11 -7.02 -3.97 -11.69
C GLN A 11 -7.70 -5.19 -11.05
N ASP A 12 -7.83 -6.29 -11.78
CA ASP A 12 -8.46 -7.51 -11.28
C ASP A 12 -7.56 -8.22 -10.27
N ARG A 13 -6.24 -8.22 -10.50
CA ARG A 13 -5.27 -8.69 -9.51
C ARG A 13 -5.35 -7.88 -8.21
N TYR A 14 -5.43 -6.55 -8.32
CA TYR A 14 -5.62 -5.68 -7.16
C TYR A 14 -6.91 -6.02 -6.40
N ARG A 15 -8.04 -6.17 -7.12
CA ARG A 15 -9.33 -6.54 -6.51
C ARG A 15 -9.26 -7.90 -5.81
N LEU A 16 -8.65 -8.91 -6.43
CA LEU A 16 -8.52 -10.24 -5.82
C LEU A 16 -7.67 -10.18 -4.55
N LEU A 17 -6.48 -9.58 -4.62
CA LEU A 17 -5.57 -9.47 -3.46
C LEU A 17 -6.20 -8.66 -2.32
N THR A 18 -6.85 -7.54 -2.61
CA THR A 18 -7.46 -6.68 -1.58
C THR A 18 -8.72 -7.26 -0.94
N ASN A 19 -9.41 -8.18 -1.60
CA ASN A 19 -10.55 -8.88 -0.99
C ASN A 19 -10.11 -10.12 -0.21
N PHE A 20 -9.04 -10.79 -0.64
CA PHE A 20 -8.61 -12.05 -0.04
C PHE A 20 -7.59 -11.87 1.11
N VAL A 21 -6.72 -10.87 1.01
CA VAL A 21 -5.71 -10.58 2.05
C VAL A 21 -6.28 -9.54 3.01
N GLY A 22 -6.92 -10.02 4.08
CA GLY A 22 -7.47 -9.20 5.15
C GLY A 22 -7.68 -9.98 6.46
N PRO A 23 -8.00 -9.30 7.58
CA PRO A 23 -8.08 -7.84 7.74
C PRO A 23 -6.70 -7.18 7.58
N ARG A 24 -6.65 -5.99 6.98
CA ARG A 24 -5.40 -5.24 6.80
C ARG A 24 -5.32 -4.10 7.82
N PRO A 25 -4.22 -4.01 8.60
CA PRO A 25 -4.00 -2.83 9.42
C PRO A 25 -3.84 -1.60 8.51
N ILE A 26 -4.34 -0.46 8.97
CA ILE A 26 -4.26 0.81 8.24
C ILE A 26 -3.25 1.70 8.95
N ALA A 27 -2.18 2.07 8.25
CA ALA A 27 -1.27 3.11 8.70
C ALA A 27 -1.75 4.47 8.18
N LEU A 28 -2.01 5.43 9.05
CA LEU A 28 -2.18 6.83 8.66
C LEU A 28 -0.78 7.46 8.55
N VAL A 29 -0.27 7.58 7.33
CA VAL A 29 1.08 8.08 7.06
C VAL A 29 1.02 9.58 6.86
N THR A 30 1.82 10.33 7.63
CA THR A 30 1.98 11.77 7.46
C THR A 30 3.33 12.10 6.83
N THR A 31 3.34 13.11 5.97
CA THR A 31 4.57 13.65 5.36
C THR A 31 4.51 15.17 5.36
N ARG A 32 5.65 15.82 5.12
CA ARG A 32 5.74 17.26 4.92
C ARG A 32 6.52 17.53 3.64
N SER A 33 5.95 18.34 2.75
CA SER A 33 6.66 18.77 1.54
C SER A 33 7.77 19.76 1.87
N ASP A 34 8.66 20.00 0.90
CA ASP A 34 9.74 20.99 1.02
C ASP A 34 9.21 22.41 1.25
N ALA A 35 8.02 22.72 0.73
CA ALA A 35 7.33 23.99 0.97
C ALA A 35 6.64 24.06 2.36
N GLY A 36 6.75 23.02 3.18
CA GLY A 36 6.20 22.98 4.54
C GLY A 36 4.75 22.49 4.63
N HIS A 37 4.09 22.17 3.52
CA HIS A 37 2.72 21.64 3.53
C HIS A 37 2.68 20.24 4.13
N SER A 38 1.81 20.03 5.12
CA SER A 38 1.51 18.71 5.70
C SER A 38 0.61 17.90 4.79
N ASN A 39 0.90 16.61 4.68
CA ASN A 39 0.10 15.62 3.97
C ASN A 39 -0.20 14.44 4.89
N ALA A 40 -1.36 13.81 4.71
CA ALA A 40 -1.76 12.62 5.46
C ALA A 40 -2.58 11.69 4.57
N ALA A 41 -2.21 10.41 4.50
CA ALA A 41 -2.93 9.42 3.69
C ALA A 41 -3.01 8.05 4.39
N PRO A 42 -4.17 7.37 4.34
CA PRO A 42 -4.29 6.01 4.84
C PRO A 42 -3.69 5.00 3.87
N MET A 43 -2.86 4.08 4.40
CA MET A 43 -2.19 3.02 3.65
C MET A 43 -2.54 1.66 4.26
N SER A 44 -3.23 0.80 3.49
CA SER A 44 -3.58 -0.56 3.95
C SER A 44 -2.58 -1.64 3.53
N PHE A 45 -1.63 -1.33 2.65
CA PHE A 45 -0.53 -2.23 2.31
C PHE A 45 0.62 -2.00 3.29
N PHE A 46 0.35 -2.30 4.56
CA PHE A 46 1.23 -2.01 5.70
C PHE A 46 1.46 -3.28 6.53
N ASN A 47 2.70 -3.51 6.97
CA ASN A 47 3.01 -4.55 7.96
C ASN A 47 4.33 -4.28 8.71
N VAL A 48 4.52 -4.94 9.86
CA VAL A 48 5.80 -5.03 10.56
C VAL A 48 6.67 -6.08 9.88
N PHE A 49 7.95 -5.79 9.68
CA PHE A 49 8.89 -6.66 8.96
C PHE A 49 10.02 -7.19 9.83
N SER A 50 10.53 -6.38 10.77
CA SER A 50 11.52 -6.81 11.76
C SER A 50 11.34 -6.06 13.08
N GLN A 51 11.74 -6.70 14.17
CA GLN A 51 11.77 -6.10 15.51
C GLN A 51 13.17 -5.61 15.90
N ASP A 52 14.24 -6.19 15.34
CA ASP A 52 15.62 -5.79 15.57
C ASP A 52 16.45 -5.90 14.27
N PRO A 53 16.72 -4.78 13.58
CA PRO A 53 16.20 -3.44 13.87
C PRO A 53 14.68 -3.36 13.63
N ALA A 54 14.00 -2.41 14.28
CA ALA A 54 12.58 -2.17 14.08
C ALA A 54 12.31 -1.67 12.65
N ILE A 55 11.70 -2.50 11.81
CA ILE A 55 11.40 -2.21 10.40
C ILE A 55 9.92 -2.47 10.13
N VAL A 56 9.29 -1.55 9.39
CA VAL A 56 7.96 -1.71 8.79
C VAL A 56 8.05 -1.55 7.29
N ILE A 57 7.05 -2.06 6.58
CA ILE A 57 6.93 -1.92 5.12
C ILE A 57 5.61 -1.22 4.74
N LEU A 58 5.69 -0.35 3.74
CA LEU A 58 4.56 0.34 3.14
C LEU A 58 4.58 0.12 1.61
N GLY A 59 3.52 -0.47 1.07
CA GLY A 59 3.30 -0.58 -0.36
C GLY A 59 2.68 0.71 -0.91
N VAL A 60 3.52 1.64 -1.38
CA VAL A 60 3.08 2.93 -1.94
C VAL A 60 2.91 2.81 -3.45
N GLN A 61 1.75 3.22 -3.96
CA GLN A 61 1.53 3.32 -5.41
C GLN A 61 1.84 4.74 -5.88
N THR A 62 2.53 4.86 -7.01
CA THR A 62 2.77 6.15 -7.66
C THR A 62 1.48 6.61 -8.32
N ARG A 63 1.02 7.81 -7.96
CA ARG A 63 -0.03 8.50 -8.71
C ARG A 63 0.63 9.20 -9.89
N GLY A 64 0.18 8.92 -11.11
CA GLY A 64 0.84 9.36 -12.35
C GLY A 64 0.82 10.88 -12.58
N ASP A 65 -0.04 11.62 -11.87
CA ASP A 65 -0.19 13.07 -11.97
C ASP A 65 0.66 13.84 -10.95
N GLY A 66 1.16 13.22 -9.88
CA GLY A 66 2.10 13.84 -8.93
C GLY A 66 1.63 15.15 -8.26
N GLN A 67 0.34 15.47 -8.36
CA GLN A 67 -0.32 16.63 -7.75
C GLN A 67 -0.95 16.22 -6.42
#